data_AF-I6SEX7-F1
#
_entry.id   AF-I6SEX7-F1
#
_cell.length_a   1.000
_cell.length_b   1.000
_cell.length_c   1.000
_cell.angle_alpha   90.00
_cell.angle_beta   90.00
_cell.angle_gamma   90.00
#
_symmetry.space_group_name_H-M   'P 1'
#
loop_
_entity.id
_entity.type
_entity.pdbx_description
1 polymer ?
#
loop_
_entity_poly.entity_id
_entity_poly.type
_entity_poly.pdbx_seq_one_letter_code
_entity_poly.pdbx_strand_id
1 'polypeptide(L)'
;MQTQEAIKKYLLNKKSVTKLNIFLFLAEHPFFITTHYLADYFEMSDSNFLLYLQELEQDFMTLDLEDVSLIRQKKFVQLDLKNTDSAKCYYELFGKYCLESTNFKILTALLEPTGHSIVSISQTTNYSSSYLYSKMKAVNQFLKLYGIAFKFTAKGKKS
;
A
#
# COMPACT_ATOMS: atom_id res chain seq x y z
N MET A 1 3.61 -2.00 -18.29
CA MET A 1 3.71 -2.05 -16.82
C MET A 1 2.46 -2.76 -16.31
N GLN A 2 2.60 -3.80 -15.50
CA GLN A 2 1.45 -4.53 -14.94
C GLN A 2 0.69 -3.63 -13.93
N THR A 3 -0.63 -3.82 -13.82
CA THR A 3 -1.53 -2.98 -12.98
C THR A 3 -1.08 -2.89 -11.53
N GLN A 4 -0.64 -4.00 -10.93
CA GLN A 4 -0.16 -4.05 -9.55
C GLN A 4 1.09 -3.17 -9.33
N GLU A 5 2.05 -3.22 -10.24
CA GLU A 5 3.24 -2.38 -10.21
C GLU A 5 2.89 -0.89 -10.37
N ALA A 6 1.88 -0.58 -11.18
CA ALA A 6 1.36 0.77 -11.30
C ALA A 6 0.76 1.29 -9.99
N ILE A 7 -0.03 0.46 -9.31
CA ILE A 7 -0.65 0.79 -8.02
C ILE A 7 0.43 1.00 -6.96
N LYS A 8 1.39 0.07 -6.83
CA LYS A 8 2.54 0.21 -5.91
C LYS A 8 3.29 1.52 -6.15
N LYS A 9 3.57 1.85 -7.41
CA LYS A 9 4.38 3.01 -7.79
C LYS A 9 3.69 4.35 -7.56
N TYR A 10 2.43 4.47 -7.95
CA TYR A 10 1.75 5.77 -8.03
C TYR A 10 0.71 5.98 -6.93
N LEU A 11 0.14 4.90 -6.40
CA LEU A 11 -0.95 4.97 -5.44
C LEU A 11 -0.48 4.66 -4.02
N LEU A 12 0.38 3.67 -3.79
CA LEU A 12 0.80 3.32 -2.44
C LEU A 12 1.96 4.20 -1.94
N ASN A 13 2.03 4.38 -0.62
CA ASN A 13 3.18 5.03 0.02
C ASN A 13 4.36 4.03 0.13
N LYS A 14 5.59 4.55 0.26
CA LYS A 14 6.81 3.73 0.32
C LYS A 14 6.73 2.65 1.41
N LYS A 15 6.22 2.99 2.59
CA LYS A 15 6.12 2.08 3.74
C LYS A 15 5.21 0.88 3.45
N SER A 16 4.02 1.11 2.91
CA SER A 16 3.10 0.04 2.50
C SER A 16 3.71 -0.87 1.44
N VAL A 17 4.41 -0.28 0.45
CA VAL A 17 5.12 -1.07 -0.59
C VAL A 17 6.23 -1.91 0.04
N THR A 18 7.01 -1.33 0.95
CA THR A 18 8.08 -2.06 1.65
C THR A 18 7.51 -3.20 2.48
N LYS A 19 6.43 -3.01 3.24
CA LYS A 19 5.76 -4.08 3.99
C LYS A 19 5.29 -5.22 3.09
N LEU A 20 4.69 -4.91 1.93
CA LEU A 20 4.32 -5.93 0.93
C LEU A 20 5.54 -6.70 0.40
N ASN A 21 6.65 -6.02 0.17
CA ASN A 21 7.87 -6.67 -0.32
C ASN A 21 8.51 -7.54 0.77
N ILE A 22 8.48 -7.13 2.04
CA ILE A 22 8.90 -7.96 3.18
C ILE A 22 8.05 -9.22 3.26
N PHE A 23 6.72 -9.08 3.22
CA PHE A 23 5.82 -10.23 3.22
C PHE A 23 6.13 -11.21 2.08
N LEU A 24 6.23 -10.69 0.84
CA LEU A 24 6.48 -11.51 -0.34
C LEU A 24 7.82 -12.24 -0.24
N PHE A 25 8.88 -11.54 0.18
CA PHE A 25 10.19 -12.14 0.37
C PHE A 25 10.15 -13.28 1.39
N LEU A 26 9.50 -13.08 2.55
CA LEU A 26 9.39 -14.12 3.56
C LEU A 26 8.52 -15.30 3.09
N ALA A 27 7.50 -15.06 2.27
CA ALA A 27 6.68 -16.11 1.68
C ALA A 27 7.44 -16.96 0.65
N GLU A 28 8.35 -16.34 -0.12
CA GLU A 28 9.23 -17.02 -1.08
C GLU A 28 10.36 -17.80 -0.40
N HIS A 29 10.70 -17.45 0.84
CA HIS A 29 11.80 -18.04 1.60
C HIS A 29 11.28 -18.61 2.95
N PRO A 30 10.63 -19.79 2.94
CA PRO A 30 9.95 -20.36 4.10
C PRO A 30 10.92 -21.01 5.10
N PHE A 31 11.99 -20.30 5.46
CA PHE A 31 13.00 -20.72 6.44
C PHE A 31 13.42 -19.54 7.33
N PHE A 32 14.11 -19.83 8.43
CA PHE A 32 14.59 -18.81 9.34
C PHE A 32 15.70 -17.96 8.71
N ILE A 33 15.53 -16.64 8.72
CA ILE A 33 16.50 -15.66 8.21
C ILE A 33 16.81 -14.64 9.30
N THR A 34 18.08 -14.23 9.41
CA THR A 34 18.45 -13.22 10.40
C THR A 34 17.81 -11.87 10.09
N THR A 35 17.27 -11.20 11.10
CA THR A 35 16.69 -9.86 10.97
C THR A 35 17.69 -8.83 10.46
N HIS A 36 18.98 -8.98 10.78
CA HIS A 36 20.04 -8.10 10.30
C HIS A 36 20.24 -8.21 8.78
N TYR A 37 20.37 -9.43 8.26
CA TYR A 37 20.42 -9.66 6.80
C TYR A 37 19.20 -9.05 6.09
N LEU A 38 18.00 -9.22 6.65
CA LEU A 38 16.79 -8.66 6.05
C LEU A 38 16.80 -7.13 6.10
N ALA A 39 17.25 -6.53 7.21
CA ALA A 39 17.38 -5.08 7.32
C ALA A 39 18.33 -4.52 6.25
N ASP A 40 19.49 -5.16 6.05
CA ASP A 40 20.45 -4.82 4.99
C ASP A 40 19.83 -5.01 3.59
N TYR A 41 19.16 -6.14 3.35
CA TYR A 41 18.51 -6.44 2.07
C TYR A 41 17.43 -5.41 1.69
N PHE A 42 16.67 -4.91 2.67
CA PHE A 42 15.66 -3.87 2.47
C PHE A 42 16.20 -2.44 2.66
N GLU A 43 17.52 -2.27 2.76
CA GLU A 43 18.21 -0.98 2.88
C GLU A 43 17.67 -0.11 4.03
N MET A 44 17.50 -0.70 5.22
CA MET A 44 17.03 0.00 6.42
C MET A 44 17.75 -0.45 7.69
N SER A 45 17.60 0.32 8.77
CA SER A 45 18.15 -0.07 10.08
C SER A 45 17.41 -1.28 10.66
N ASP A 46 18.09 -2.07 11.50
CA ASP A 46 17.49 -3.17 12.26
C ASP A 46 16.21 -2.73 13.00
N SER A 47 16.22 -1.55 13.62
CA SER A 47 15.06 -1.01 14.35
C SER A 47 13.86 -0.75 13.45
N ASN A 48 14.08 -0.18 12.25
CA ASN A 48 13.00 0.07 11.29
C ASN A 48 12.45 -1.25 10.74
N PHE A 49 13.32 -2.23 10.48
CA PHE A 49 12.91 -3.55 10.02
C PHE A 49 12.04 -4.25 11.07
N LEU A 50 12.47 -4.26 12.34
CA LEU A 50 11.69 -4.84 13.44
C LEU A 50 10.32 -4.15 13.61
N LEU A 51 10.28 -2.81 13.49
CA LEU A 51 9.02 -2.05 13.49
C LEU A 51 8.09 -2.51 12.36
N TYR A 52 8.63 -2.67 11.14
CA TYR A 52 7.81 -3.10 10.00
C TYR A 52 7.28 -4.52 10.17
N LEU A 53 8.05 -5.43 10.78
CA LEU A 53 7.55 -6.77 11.13
C LEU A 53 6.40 -6.70 12.16
N GLN A 54 6.53 -5.87 13.20
CA GLN A 54 5.48 -5.69 14.20
C GLN A 54 4.19 -5.15 13.59
N GLU A 55 4.31 -4.14 12.71
CA GLU A 55 3.14 -3.62 12.00
C GLU A 55 2.54 -4.64 11.04
N LEU A 56 3.35 -5.50 10.42
CA LEU A 56 2.86 -6.59 9.56
C LEU A 56 2.03 -7.59 10.38
N GLU A 57 2.52 -7.99 11.57
CA GLU A 57 1.78 -8.86 12.51
C GLU A 57 0.45 -8.21 12.92
N GLN A 58 0.45 -6.92 13.22
CA GLN A 58 -0.77 -6.18 13.55
C GLN A 58 -1.72 -6.11 12.35
N ASP A 59 -1.18 -5.99 11.13
CA ASP A 59 -1.98 -6.00 9.90
C ASP A 59 -2.65 -7.36 9.69
N PHE A 60 -1.97 -8.48 9.98
CA PHE A 60 -2.56 -9.82 9.94
C PHE A 60 -3.74 -9.94 10.91
N MET A 61 -3.57 -9.48 12.16
CA MET A 61 -4.65 -9.49 13.15
C MET A 61 -5.85 -8.64 12.73
N THR A 62 -5.59 -7.47 12.13
CA THR A 62 -6.68 -6.58 11.67
C THR A 62 -7.46 -7.18 10.50
N LEU A 63 -6.82 -8.04 9.72
CA LEU A 63 -7.40 -8.71 8.55
C LEU A 63 -7.98 -10.09 8.88
N ASP A 64 -7.94 -10.51 10.15
CA ASP A 64 -8.39 -11.85 10.57
C ASP A 64 -7.62 -12.99 9.86
N LEU A 65 -6.34 -12.74 9.59
CA LEU A 65 -5.42 -13.71 8.98
C LEU A 65 -4.82 -14.64 10.06
N GLU A 66 -5.67 -15.41 10.74
CA GLU A 66 -5.28 -16.24 11.90
C GLU A 66 -4.22 -17.32 11.59
N ASP A 67 -4.18 -17.77 10.34
CA ASP A 67 -3.25 -18.77 9.85
C ASP A 67 -1.90 -18.19 9.39
N VAL A 68 -1.71 -16.88 9.51
CA VAL A 68 -0.48 -16.18 9.13
C VAL A 68 0.21 -15.64 10.38
N SER A 69 1.47 -16.00 10.60
CA SER A 69 2.22 -15.48 11.74
C SER A 69 3.72 -15.35 11.44
N LEU A 70 4.39 -14.45 12.17
CA LEU A 70 5.84 -14.36 12.14
C LEU A 70 6.41 -15.12 13.34
N ILE A 71 7.11 -16.22 13.08
CA ILE A 71 7.81 -16.98 14.12
C ILE A 71 9.16 -16.32 14.36
N ARG A 72 9.45 -15.96 15.61
CA ARG A 72 10.71 -15.32 16.02
C ARG A 72 11.54 -16.25 16.89
N GLN A 73 12.81 -16.44 16.51
CA GLN A 73 13.80 -17.19 17.30
C GLN A 73 15.06 -16.35 17.49
N LYS A 74 15.20 -15.68 18.64
CA LYS A 74 16.28 -14.71 18.91
C LYS A 74 16.34 -13.63 17.81
N LYS A 75 17.36 -13.69 16.94
CA LYS A 75 17.58 -12.76 15.81
C LYS A 75 17.07 -13.30 14.48
N PHE A 76 16.35 -14.42 14.48
CA PHE A 76 15.81 -15.04 13.28
C PHE A 76 14.30 -14.84 13.21
N VAL A 77 13.80 -14.70 11.99
CA VAL A 77 12.37 -14.62 11.67
C VAL A 77 12.03 -15.54 10.51
N GLN A 78 10.83 -16.11 10.54
CA GLN A 78 10.24 -16.91 9.48
C GLN A 78 8.75 -16.55 9.38
N LEU A 79 8.21 -16.52 8.16
CA LEU A 79 6.76 -16.44 7.95
C LEU A 79 6.19 -17.86 7.98
N ASP A 80 5.22 -18.08 8.86
CA ASP A 80 4.42 -19.31 8.91
C ASP A 80 3.03 -19.02 8.33
N LEU A 81 2.62 -19.85 7.37
CA LEU A 81 1.36 -19.71 6.64
C LEU A 81 0.34 -20.81 6.98
N LYS A 82 0.65 -21.81 7.82
CA LYS A 82 -0.27 -22.88 8.29
C LYS A 82 -1.30 -23.41 7.26
N ASN A 83 -0.90 -23.57 5.99
CA ASN A 83 -1.71 -24.01 4.84
C ASN A 83 -2.58 -22.94 4.15
N THR A 84 -2.42 -21.67 4.49
CA THR A 84 -2.99 -20.55 3.73
C THR A 84 -2.13 -20.22 2.52
N ASP A 85 -2.80 -19.91 1.41
CA ASP A 85 -2.15 -19.44 0.18
C ASP A 85 -1.52 -18.05 0.38
N SER A 86 -0.22 -17.95 0.11
CA SER A 86 0.52 -16.70 0.22
C SER A 86 -0.03 -15.62 -0.72
N ALA A 87 -0.58 -16.01 -1.88
CA ALA A 87 -1.18 -15.05 -2.80
C ALA A 87 -2.46 -14.44 -2.22
N LYS A 88 -3.31 -15.25 -1.56
CA LYS A 88 -4.50 -14.75 -0.85
C LYS A 88 -4.10 -13.70 0.19
N CYS A 89 -3.19 -14.04 1.09
CA CYS A 89 -2.71 -13.12 2.14
C CYS A 89 -2.12 -11.84 1.54
N TYR A 90 -1.31 -11.97 0.48
CA TYR A 90 -0.75 -10.83 -0.21
C TYR A 90 -1.83 -9.87 -0.71
N TYR A 91 -2.89 -10.39 -1.36
CA TYR A 91 -3.94 -9.55 -1.90
C TYR A 91 -4.81 -8.89 -0.82
N GLU A 92 -5.01 -9.53 0.33
CA GLU A 92 -5.69 -8.92 1.47
C GLU A 92 -4.89 -7.75 2.04
N LEU A 93 -3.57 -7.92 2.24
CA LEU A 93 -2.66 -6.83 2.64
C LEU A 93 -2.63 -5.71 1.60
N PHE A 94 -2.54 -6.08 0.32
CA PHE A 94 -2.53 -5.13 -0.79
C PHE A 94 -3.82 -4.31 -0.83
N GLY A 95 -4.97 -4.96 -0.67
CA GLY A 95 -6.28 -4.33 -0.57
C GLY A 95 -6.36 -3.36 0.60
N LYS A 96 -5.95 -3.79 1.80
CA LYS A 96 -5.87 -2.93 2.99
C LYS A 96 -5.04 -1.67 2.73
N TYR A 97 -3.84 -1.82 2.19
CA TYR A 97 -2.96 -0.68 1.93
C TYR A 97 -3.48 0.24 0.82
N CYS A 98 -4.24 -0.28 -0.14
CA CYS A 98 -4.98 0.56 -1.08
C CYS A 98 -6.03 1.39 -0.33
N LEU A 99 -6.85 0.76 0.52
CA LEU A 99 -7.90 1.45 1.28
C LEU A 99 -7.34 2.48 2.26
N GLU A 100 -6.12 2.32 2.75
CA GLU A 100 -5.45 3.30 3.61
C GLU A 100 -4.77 4.43 2.83
N SER A 101 -4.42 4.20 1.57
CA SER A 101 -3.67 5.14 0.75
C SER A 101 -4.46 6.41 0.42
N THR A 102 -3.82 7.57 0.68
CA THR A 102 -4.31 8.88 0.22
C THR A 102 -4.55 8.92 -1.29
N ASN A 103 -3.58 8.50 -2.11
CA ASN A 103 -3.71 8.62 -3.57
C ASN A 103 -4.80 7.69 -4.11
N PHE A 104 -4.96 6.51 -3.50
CA PHE A 104 -6.04 5.58 -3.84
C PHE A 104 -7.41 6.17 -3.47
N LYS A 105 -7.57 6.72 -2.25
CA LYS A 105 -8.80 7.42 -1.83
C LYS A 105 -9.17 8.58 -2.76
N ILE A 106 -8.17 9.35 -3.22
CA ILE A 106 -8.40 10.42 -4.19
C ILE A 106 -8.84 9.85 -5.55
N LEU A 107 -8.21 8.78 -6.01
CA LEU A 107 -8.58 8.09 -7.24
C LEU A 107 -10.03 7.58 -7.18
N THR A 108 -10.43 6.92 -6.09
CA THR A 108 -11.80 6.41 -5.94
C THR A 108 -12.80 7.56 -5.90
N ALA A 109 -12.53 8.62 -5.14
CA ALA A 109 -13.39 9.82 -5.10
C ALA A 109 -13.50 10.52 -6.46
N LEU A 110 -12.46 10.49 -7.29
CA LEU A 110 -12.52 11.01 -8.67
C LEU A 110 -13.44 10.18 -9.57
N LEU A 111 -13.55 8.88 -9.34
CA LEU A 111 -14.36 7.96 -10.13
C LEU A 111 -15.82 7.91 -9.67
N GLU A 112 -16.11 8.41 -8.46
CA GLU A 112 -17.47 8.51 -7.95
C GLU A 112 -18.33 9.49 -8.77
N PRO A 113 -19.65 9.22 -8.90
CA PRO A 113 -20.57 10.13 -9.57
C PRO A 113 -20.61 11.53 -8.94
N THR A 114 -20.32 11.70 -7.66
CA THR A 114 -20.31 13.00 -6.97
C THR A 114 -18.97 13.74 -7.12
N GLY A 115 -17.94 13.09 -7.66
CA GLY A 115 -16.57 13.59 -7.81
C GLY A 115 -16.36 14.61 -8.94
N HIS A 116 -17.33 15.48 -9.21
CA HIS A 116 -17.29 16.42 -10.34
C HIS A 116 -16.53 17.73 -10.06
N SER A 117 -16.10 17.97 -8.82
CA SER A 117 -15.38 19.18 -8.46
C SER A 117 -14.32 18.92 -7.39
N ILE A 118 -13.32 19.78 -7.31
CA ILE A 118 -12.31 19.71 -6.26
C ILE A 118 -12.92 19.88 -4.86
N VAL A 119 -14.02 20.64 -4.77
CA VAL A 119 -14.75 20.88 -3.51
C VAL A 119 -15.46 19.60 -3.06
N SER A 120 -16.16 18.92 -3.96
CA SER A 120 -16.84 17.66 -3.61
C SER A 120 -15.84 16.57 -3.23
N ILE A 121 -14.71 16.47 -3.94
CA ILE A 121 -13.64 15.53 -3.59
C ILE A 121 -13.01 15.88 -2.23
N SER A 122 -12.83 17.17 -1.95
CA SER A 122 -12.34 17.65 -0.65
C SER A 122 -13.27 17.26 0.50
N GLN A 123 -14.58 17.39 0.29
CA GLN A 123 -15.59 16.96 1.27
C GLN A 123 -15.58 15.44 1.48
N THR A 124 -15.60 14.64 0.41
CA THR A 124 -15.62 13.17 0.50
C THR A 124 -14.35 12.61 1.15
N THR A 125 -13.19 13.19 0.82
CA THR A 125 -11.88 12.67 1.30
C THR A 125 -11.41 13.32 2.59
N ASN A 126 -12.07 14.39 3.05
CA ASN A 126 -11.64 15.25 4.15
C ASN A 126 -10.21 15.80 3.98
N TYR A 127 -9.81 16.05 2.72
CA TYR A 127 -8.50 16.63 2.38
C TYR A 127 -8.66 18.05 1.85
N SER A 128 -7.73 18.94 2.20
CA SER A 128 -7.75 20.31 1.66
C SER A 128 -7.51 20.32 0.15
N SER A 129 -8.09 21.30 -0.54
CA SER A 129 -7.92 21.42 -1.99
C SER A 129 -6.45 21.53 -2.42
N SER A 130 -5.62 22.26 -1.66
CA SER A 130 -4.17 22.37 -1.92
C SER A 130 -3.46 21.02 -1.81
N TYR A 131 -3.83 20.22 -0.81
CA TYR A 131 -3.29 18.88 -0.64
C TYR A 131 -3.71 17.95 -1.78
N LEU A 132 -4.98 18.01 -2.21
CA LEU A 132 -5.48 17.25 -3.36
C LEU A 132 -4.70 17.58 -4.65
N TYR A 133 -4.47 18.87 -4.93
CA TYR A 133 -3.66 19.28 -6.07
C TYR A 133 -2.23 18.75 -6.00
N SER A 134 -1.62 18.72 -4.81
CA SER A 134 -0.26 18.17 -4.62
C SER A 134 -0.17 16.67 -4.95
N LYS A 135 -1.25 15.91 -4.73
CA LYS A 135 -1.31 14.46 -5.01
C LYS A 135 -1.78 14.14 -6.43
N MET A 136 -2.48 15.06 -7.07
CA MET A 136 -3.09 14.87 -8.39
C MET A 136 -2.06 14.50 -9.47
N LYS A 137 -0.80 14.95 -9.35
CA LYS A 137 0.26 14.58 -10.28
C LYS A 137 0.47 13.06 -10.33
N ALA A 138 0.58 12.40 -9.18
CA ALA A 138 0.79 10.95 -9.10
C ALA A 138 -0.47 10.19 -9.57
N VAL A 139 -1.65 10.65 -9.15
CA VAL A 139 -2.93 10.05 -9.56
C VAL A 139 -3.13 10.15 -11.08
N ASN A 140 -2.84 11.31 -11.70
CA ASN A 140 -2.91 11.47 -13.15
C ASN A 140 -1.83 10.67 -13.89
N GLN A 141 -0.64 10.47 -13.30
CA GLN A 141 0.36 9.57 -13.88
C GLN A 141 -0.13 8.12 -13.92
N PHE A 142 -0.84 7.68 -12.88
CA PHE A 142 -1.51 6.37 -12.88
C PHE A 142 -2.59 6.28 -13.95
N LEU A 143 -3.53 7.25 -13.99
CA LEU A 143 -4.65 7.27 -14.93
C LEU A 143 -4.19 7.32 -16.40
N LYS A 144 -3.09 8.03 -16.68
CA LYS A 144 -2.52 8.15 -18.03
C LYS A 144 -2.14 6.78 -18.62
N LEU A 145 -1.81 5.79 -17.80
CA LEU A 145 -1.53 4.42 -18.24
C LEU A 145 -2.73 3.75 -18.91
N TYR A 146 -3.93 4.24 -18.59
CA TYR A 146 -5.21 3.74 -19.11
C TYR A 146 -5.88 4.74 -20.07
N GLY A 147 -5.15 5.75 -20.53
CA GLY A 147 -5.69 6.78 -21.43
C GLY A 147 -6.65 7.77 -20.77
N ILE A 148 -6.71 7.79 -19.43
CA ILE A 148 -7.58 8.69 -18.66
C ILE A 148 -6.76 9.88 -18.17
N ALA A 149 -7.34 11.08 -18.19
CA ALA A 149 -6.77 12.26 -17.57
C ALA A 149 -7.88 13.05 -16.88
N PHE A 150 -7.63 13.51 -15.66
CA PHE A 150 -8.51 14.48 -15.01
C PHE A 150 -7.81 15.81 -14.86
N LYS A 151 -8.49 16.87 -15.27
CA LYS A 151 -8.11 18.24 -14.97
C LYS A 151 -9.25 18.92 -14.23
N PHE A 152 -8.90 19.89 -13.39
CA PHE A 152 -9.88 20.81 -12.86
C PHE A 152 -9.76 22.12 -13.62
N THR A 153 -10.89 22.64 -14.09
CA THR A 153 -10.99 23.98 -14.63
C THR A 153 -10.63 25.01 -13.56
N ALA A 154 -10.39 26.27 -13.97
CA ALA A 154 -10.16 27.37 -13.03
C ALA A 154 -11.31 27.56 -12.02
N LYS A 155 -12.52 27.08 -12.35
CA LYS A 155 -13.70 27.10 -11.48
C LYS A 155 -13.82 25.85 -10.59
N GLY A 156 -12.80 24.98 -10.56
CA GLY A 156 -12.76 23.77 -9.75
C GLY A 156 -13.64 22.62 -10.25
N LYS A 157 -14.24 22.72 -11.45
CA LYS A 157 -15.01 21.62 -12.07
C LYS A 157 -14.10 20.68 -12.86
N LYS A 158 -14.37 19.39 -12.77
CA LYS A 158 -13.69 18.30 -13.49
C LYS A 158 -13.89 18.44 -15.00
N SER A 159 -12.82 18.23 -15.78
CA SER A 159 -12.76 18.21 -17.25
C SER A 159 -11.89 17.08 -17.74
#